data_AF-A0A7R9MUZ3-F1
#
_entry.id   AF-A0A7R9MUZ3-F1
#
_cell.length_a   1.000
_cell.length_b   1.000
_cell.length_c   1.000
_cell.angle_alpha   90.00
_cell.angle_beta   90.00
_cell.angle_gamma   90.00
#
_symmetry.space_group_name_H-M   'P 1'
#
loop_
_entity.id
_entity.type
_entity.pdbx_description
1 polymer ?
#
loop_
_entity_poly.entity_id
_entity_poly.type
_entity_poly.pdbx_seq_one_letter_code
_entity_poly.pdbx_strand_id
1 'polypeptide(L)'
;MEDHAEERKRVHKEILVRQRRFAKMQENRYVNPTSSSESEDELYDELSDISDSELEADSCYFLQPVPIRQRRALLRASGVRKIETNEKEECRDIRASREYCGCECRVYCDPETCACSLAGIKCQVDRISFPCGCTRDGCANITGRIEFNPLRVRTHFIH
;
A
#
# COMPACT_ATOMS: atom_id res chain seq x y z
N MET A 1 16.66 -7.26 -19.28
CA MET A 1 15.33 -7.17 -18.63
C MET A 1 15.19 -8.25 -17.57
N GLU A 2 15.62 -9.49 -17.86
CA GLU A 2 15.77 -10.57 -16.88
C GLU A 2 16.73 -10.21 -15.73
N ASP A 3 17.90 -9.63 -16.01
CA ASP A 3 18.86 -9.21 -14.97
C ASP A 3 18.27 -8.29 -13.90
N HIS A 4 17.38 -7.38 -14.29
CA HIS A 4 16.72 -6.46 -13.36
C HIS A 4 15.64 -7.16 -12.53
N ALA A 5 14.98 -8.18 -13.10
CA ALA A 5 14.01 -8.99 -12.38
C ALA A 5 14.70 -9.89 -11.34
N GLU A 6 15.81 -10.51 -11.72
CA GLU A 6 16.62 -11.34 -10.82
C GLU A 6 17.28 -10.51 -9.71
N GLU A 7 17.82 -9.34 -10.04
CA GLU A 7 18.37 -8.43 -9.04
C GLU A 7 17.30 -7.96 -8.05
N ARG A 8 16.08 -7.68 -8.52
CA ARG A 8 14.95 -7.37 -7.64
C ARG A 8 14.58 -8.53 -6.73
N LYS A 9 14.60 -9.78 -7.22
CA LYS A 9 14.37 -10.99 -6.40
C LYS A 9 15.45 -11.17 -5.34
N ARG A 10 16.72 -10.96 -5.71
CA ARG A 10 17.86 -11.04 -4.81
C ARG A 10 17.78 -10.03 -3.67
N VAL A 11 17.52 -8.76 -4.02
CA VAL A 11 17.33 -7.67 -3.04
C VAL A 11 16.11 -7.92 -2.16
N HIS A 12 15.02 -8.46 -2.72
CA HIS A 12 13.81 -8.82 -1.97
C HIS A 12 14.10 -9.88 -0.89
N LYS A 13 14.82 -10.93 -1.26
CA LYS A 13 15.23 -12.01 -0.34
C LYS A 13 16.08 -11.46 0.82
N GLU A 14 17.02 -10.57 0.53
CA GLU A 14 17.89 -9.95 1.54
C GLU A 14 17.10 -9.09 2.55
N ILE A 15 16.09 -8.35 2.08
CA ILE A 15 15.26 -7.49 2.92
C ILE A 15 14.41 -8.31 3.90
N LEU A 16 13.82 -9.42 3.45
CA LEU A 16 12.99 -10.30 4.29
C LEU A 16 13.79 -10.91 5.44
N VAL A 17 15.01 -11.39 5.17
CA VAL A 17 15.92 -11.92 6.20
C VAL A 17 16.25 -10.86 7.24
N ARG A 18 16.54 -9.62 6.79
CA ARG A 18 16.82 -8.51 7.71
C ARG A 18 15.64 -8.20 8.62
N GLN A 19 14.41 -8.29 8.13
CA GLN A 19 13.21 -8.04 8.92
C GLN A 19 12.93 -9.15 9.95
N ARG A 20 13.07 -10.43 9.56
CA ARG A 20 12.97 -11.56 10.51
C ARG A 20 13.99 -11.43 11.64
N ARG A 21 15.23 -11.04 11.32
CA ARG A 21 16.27 -10.76 12.34
C ARG A 21 15.89 -9.63 13.28
N PHE A 22 15.34 -8.54 12.75
CA PHE A 22 14.93 -7.41 13.58
C PHE A 22 13.77 -7.79 14.51
N ALA A 23 12.82 -8.60 14.03
CA ALA A 23 11.73 -9.14 14.84
C ALA A 23 12.25 -10.08 15.94
N LYS A 24 13.11 -11.06 15.59
CA LYS A 24 13.76 -11.97 16.55
C LYS A 24 14.59 -11.21 17.60
N MET A 25 15.36 -10.20 17.21
CA MET A 25 16.11 -9.36 18.15
C MET A 25 15.19 -8.56 19.08
N GLN A 26 14.06 -8.08 18.57
CA GLN A 26 13.10 -7.30 19.36
C GLN A 26 12.33 -8.19 20.36
N GLU A 27 11.97 -9.41 19.95
CA GLU A 27 11.40 -10.43 20.81
C GLU A 27 12.39 -10.91 21.87
N ASN A 28 13.64 -11.22 21.48
CA ASN A 28 14.69 -11.63 22.41
C ASN A 28 15.06 -10.53 23.41
N ARG A 29 14.97 -9.24 23.02
CA ARG A 29 15.09 -8.10 23.96
C ARG A 29 13.97 -8.02 24.99
N TYR A 30 12.78 -8.51 24.63
CA TYR A 30 11.62 -8.55 25.53
C TYR A 30 11.73 -9.72 26.53
N VAL A 31 12.34 -10.83 26.12
CA VAL A 31 12.48 -12.04 26.96
C VAL A 31 13.79 -12.03 27.76
N ASN A 32 14.90 -11.52 27.22
CA ASN A 32 16.23 -11.50 27.84
C ASN A 32 16.98 -10.17 27.57
N PRO A 33 16.91 -9.17 28.47
CA PRO A 33 17.47 -7.83 28.24
C PRO A 33 19.00 -7.73 28.13
N THR A 34 19.73 -8.80 28.43
CA THR A 34 21.20 -8.79 28.61
C THR A 34 22.01 -9.63 27.60
N SER A 35 21.39 -10.24 26.59
CA SER A 35 22.13 -10.97 25.55
C SER A 35 22.36 -10.10 24.31
N SER A 36 23.62 -9.96 23.89
CA SER A 36 24.00 -9.27 22.65
C SER A 36 25.27 -9.89 22.08
N SER A 37 25.12 -10.93 21.28
CA SER A 37 26.16 -11.42 20.38
C SER A 37 25.58 -12.49 19.46
N GLU A 38 25.31 -12.16 18.20
CA GLU A 38 25.20 -13.18 17.13
C GLU A 38 26.03 -12.73 15.93
N SER A 39 26.85 -13.66 15.43
CA SER A 39 27.92 -13.48 14.46
C SER A 39 27.44 -13.51 13.00
N GLU A 40 28.21 -12.91 12.10
CA GLU A 40 27.86 -12.68 10.69
C GLU A 40 27.72 -13.97 9.84
N ASP A 41 28.28 -15.09 10.31
CA ASP A 41 28.31 -16.37 9.57
C ASP A 41 26.94 -17.06 9.43
N GLU A 42 25.93 -16.74 10.27
CA GLU A 42 24.58 -17.32 10.18
C GLU A 42 23.70 -16.71 9.07
N LEU A 43 24.21 -15.70 8.34
CA LEU A 43 23.48 -15.00 7.26
C LEU A 43 23.30 -15.86 6.00
N TYR A 44 24.29 -16.68 5.69
CA TYR A 44 24.30 -17.49 4.47
C TYR A 44 23.34 -18.69 4.56
N ASP A 45 23.23 -19.30 5.74
CA ASP A 45 22.44 -20.52 5.95
C ASP A 45 20.93 -20.23 5.99
N GLU A 46 20.50 -19.15 6.66
CA GLU A 46 19.08 -18.75 6.73
C GLU A 46 18.54 -18.20 5.39
N LEU A 47 19.41 -17.77 4.47
CA LEU A 47 19.03 -17.46 3.09
C LEU A 47 18.72 -18.74 2.29
N SER A 48 19.36 -19.87 2.58
CA SER A 48 19.18 -21.10 1.80
C SER A 48 17.87 -21.83 2.13
N ASP A 49 17.29 -21.58 3.31
CA ASP A 49 16.16 -22.35 3.85
C ASP A 49 14.78 -21.70 3.62
N ILE A 50 14.73 -20.51 2.99
CA ILE A 50 13.45 -19.88 2.63
C ILE A 50 13.00 -20.43 1.27
N SER A 51 11.93 -21.23 1.30
CA SER A 51 11.31 -21.75 0.08
C SER A 51 10.63 -20.64 -0.72
N ASP A 52 10.59 -20.78 -2.06
CA ASP A 52 9.91 -19.83 -2.94
C ASP A 52 8.42 -19.65 -2.59
N SER A 53 7.78 -20.65 -1.97
CA SER A 53 6.39 -20.55 -1.50
C SER A 53 6.22 -19.66 -0.26
N GLU A 54 7.22 -19.56 0.62
CA GLU A 54 7.21 -18.58 1.72
C GLU A 54 7.49 -17.15 1.23
N LEU A 55 8.32 -17.00 0.19
CA LEU A 55 8.56 -15.72 -0.47
C LEU A 55 7.30 -15.21 -1.21
N GLU A 56 6.49 -16.11 -1.77
CA GLU A 56 5.22 -15.77 -2.40
C GLU A 56 4.12 -15.40 -1.38
N ALA A 57 4.07 -16.04 -0.22
CA ALA A 57 3.13 -15.72 0.85
C ALA A 57 3.40 -14.32 1.46
N ASP A 58 4.67 -13.94 1.59
CA ASP A 58 5.10 -12.61 2.05
C ASP A 58 5.16 -11.56 0.91
N SER A 59 4.83 -11.93 -0.33
CA SER A 59 4.64 -10.99 -1.44
C SER A 59 3.45 -10.04 -1.22
N CYS A 60 2.64 -10.26 -0.17
CA CYS A 60 1.68 -9.26 0.30
C CYS A 60 2.34 -8.03 0.98
N TYR A 61 3.64 -8.07 1.30
CA TYR A 61 4.44 -6.94 1.82
C TYR A 61 5.21 -6.16 0.74
N PHE A 62 4.94 -6.42 -0.54
CA PHE A 62 5.77 -6.11 -1.71
C PHE A 62 5.95 -4.61 -2.06
N LEU A 63 5.11 -3.70 -1.58
CA LEU A 63 5.31 -2.25 -1.78
C LEU A 63 5.90 -1.62 -0.52
N GLN A 64 7.19 -1.87 -0.28
CA GLN A 64 7.89 -1.17 0.79
C GLN A 64 8.05 0.32 0.43
N PRO A 65 7.78 1.23 1.38
CA PRO A 65 8.01 2.64 1.17
C PRO A 65 9.44 2.90 0.69
N VAL A 66 9.61 3.62 -0.42
CA VAL A 66 10.94 4.01 -0.92
C VAL A 66 11.66 4.79 0.18
N PRO A 67 12.86 4.34 0.63
CA PRO A 67 13.62 5.01 1.67
C PRO A 67 13.87 6.47 1.34
N ILE A 68 13.91 7.33 2.37
CA ILE A 68 14.03 8.79 2.20
C ILE A 68 15.25 9.17 1.33
N ARG A 69 16.38 8.47 1.49
CA ARG A 69 17.59 8.70 0.69
C ARG A 69 17.35 8.44 -0.80
N GLN A 70 16.76 7.30 -1.14
CA GLN A 70 16.46 6.91 -2.51
C GLN A 70 15.39 7.82 -3.13
N ARG A 71 14.36 8.18 -2.37
CA ARG A 71 13.31 9.13 -2.82
C ARG A 71 13.91 10.49 -3.19
N ARG A 72 14.83 11.02 -2.36
CA ARG A 72 15.54 12.27 -2.65
C ARG A 72 16.44 12.17 -3.88
N ALA A 73 17.11 11.03 -4.07
CA ALA A 73 17.94 10.80 -5.26
C ALA A 73 17.11 10.82 -6.55
N LEU A 74 15.96 10.14 -6.55
CA LEU A 74 15.01 10.13 -7.67
C LEU A 74 14.50 11.55 -7.98
N LEU A 75 14.05 12.28 -6.96
CA LEU A 75 13.58 13.66 -7.13
C LEU A 75 14.65 14.57 -7.75
N ARG A 76 15.90 14.49 -7.27
CA ARG A 76 17.01 15.27 -7.83
C ARG A 76 17.35 14.87 -9.27
N ALA A 77 17.33 13.58 -9.58
CA ALA A 77 17.54 13.08 -10.94
C ALA A 77 16.47 13.61 -11.92
N SER A 78 15.24 13.82 -11.44
CA SER A 78 14.15 14.47 -12.19
C SER A 78 14.19 16.00 -12.20
N GLY A 79 15.27 16.62 -11.70
CA GLY A 79 15.46 18.09 -11.68
C GLY A 79 14.90 18.81 -10.45
N VAL A 80 14.29 18.09 -9.49
CA VAL A 80 13.76 18.66 -8.24
C VAL A 80 14.90 18.84 -7.24
N ARG A 81 15.53 20.02 -7.25
CA ARG A 81 16.67 20.35 -6.39
C ARG A 81 16.27 20.74 -4.96
N LYS A 82 15.08 21.31 -4.79
CA LYS A 82 14.51 21.76 -3.52
C LYS A 82 13.02 21.42 -3.49
N ILE A 83 12.57 20.87 -2.37
CA ILE A 83 11.15 20.64 -2.09
C ILE A 83 10.68 21.82 -1.25
N GLU A 84 9.67 22.52 -1.71
CA GLU A 84 9.15 23.67 -0.99
C GLU A 84 8.29 23.21 0.20
N THR A 85 8.39 23.91 1.33
CA THR A 85 7.70 23.49 2.56
C THR A 85 6.18 23.71 2.49
N ASN A 86 5.71 24.66 1.68
CA ASN A 86 4.29 24.92 1.43
C ASN A 86 3.61 23.75 0.68
N GLU A 87 4.33 23.03 -0.18
CA GLU A 87 3.80 21.89 -0.93
C GLU A 87 3.22 20.83 0.02
N LYS A 88 3.84 20.66 1.20
CA LYS A 88 3.34 19.75 2.25
C LYS A 88 1.96 20.18 2.75
N GLU A 89 1.75 21.48 2.93
CA GLU A 89 0.50 22.07 3.44
C GLU A 89 -0.57 22.02 2.37
N GLU A 90 -0.24 22.41 1.13
CA GLU A 90 -1.15 22.29 -0.03
C GLU A 90 -1.61 20.84 -0.24
N CYS A 91 -0.68 19.87 -0.16
CA CYS A 91 -1.02 18.45 -0.26
C CYS A 91 -1.93 17.98 0.88
N ARG A 92 -1.78 18.54 2.08
CA ARG A 92 -2.66 18.22 3.23
C ARG A 92 -4.05 18.77 2.97
N ASP A 93 -4.15 20.00 2.50
CA ASP A 93 -5.44 20.66 2.27
C ASP A 93 -6.19 20.01 1.09
N ILE A 94 -5.49 19.57 0.03
CA ILE A 94 -6.05 18.75 -1.06
C ILE A 94 -6.56 17.40 -0.54
N ARG A 95 -5.84 16.74 0.38
CA ARG A 95 -6.32 15.48 0.97
C ARG A 95 -7.60 15.71 1.76
N ALA A 96 -7.63 16.74 2.60
CA ALA A 96 -8.81 17.10 3.38
C ALA A 96 -10.00 17.47 2.49
N SER A 97 -9.78 18.25 1.43
CA SER A 97 -10.85 18.61 0.49
C SER A 97 -11.44 17.40 -0.23
N ARG A 98 -10.62 16.34 -0.44
CA ARG A 98 -11.03 15.09 -1.08
C ARG A 98 -11.70 14.11 -0.12
N GLU A 99 -11.74 14.37 1.18
CA GLU A 99 -12.54 13.57 2.11
C GLU A 99 -14.04 13.77 1.88
N TYR A 100 -14.44 14.92 1.32
CA TYR A 100 -15.82 15.18 0.94
C TYR A 100 -16.02 14.86 -0.54
N CYS A 101 -16.24 13.58 -0.84
CA CYS A 101 -16.55 13.10 -2.17
C CYS A 101 -17.58 11.97 -2.14
N GLY A 102 -18.19 11.68 -3.29
CA GLY A 102 -19.28 10.70 -3.40
C GLY A 102 -20.65 11.29 -3.12
N CYS A 103 -21.67 10.44 -3.01
CA CYS A 103 -23.02 10.85 -2.67
C CYS A 103 -23.31 10.67 -1.17
N GLU A 104 -24.11 11.57 -0.60
CA GLU A 104 -24.57 11.50 0.80
C GLU A 104 -25.78 10.57 1.00
N CYS A 105 -26.26 9.93 -0.08
CA CYS A 105 -27.35 8.96 -0.05
C CYS A 105 -27.11 7.88 1.01
N ARG A 106 -28.13 7.53 1.78
CA ARG A 106 -28.07 6.45 2.78
C ARG A 106 -28.94 5.31 2.32
N VAL A 107 -28.33 4.12 2.17
CA VAL A 107 -28.99 2.90 1.67
C VAL A 107 -29.38 3.01 0.20
N TYR A 108 -30.18 4.00 -0.18
CA TYR A 108 -30.77 4.13 -1.51
C TYR A 108 -30.24 5.35 -2.28
N CYS A 109 -29.90 5.17 -3.56
CA CYS A 109 -29.64 6.28 -4.49
C CYS A 109 -30.82 6.43 -5.44
N ASP A 110 -31.45 7.60 -5.46
CA ASP A 110 -32.41 7.99 -6.49
C ASP A 110 -31.66 8.52 -7.73
N PRO A 111 -31.96 8.04 -8.95
CA PRO A 111 -31.33 8.51 -10.18
C PRO A 111 -31.35 10.04 -10.37
N GLU A 112 -32.41 10.70 -9.91
CA GLU A 112 -32.68 12.12 -10.17
C GLU A 112 -32.12 13.05 -9.08
N THR A 113 -31.68 12.50 -7.94
CA THR A 113 -31.19 13.33 -6.81
C THR A 113 -29.82 12.91 -6.29
N CYS A 114 -29.38 11.68 -6.57
CA CYS A 114 -28.04 11.24 -6.18
C CYS A 114 -26.97 12.04 -6.93
N ALA A 115 -26.08 12.71 -6.18
CA ALA A 115 -24.99 13.51 -6.75
C ALA A 115 -24.12 12.74 -7.75
N CYS A 116 -23.81 11.46 -7.48
CA CYS A 116 -23.04 10.63 -8.41
C CYS A 116 -23.82 10.32 -9.70
N SER A 117 -25.13 10.08 -9.58
CA SER A 117 -26.00 9.81 -10.73
C SER A 117 -26.12 11.04 -11.63
N LEU A 118 -26.39 12.21 -11.03
CA LEU A 118 -26.46 13.49 -11.72
C LEU A 118 -25.14 13.87 -12.39
N ALA A 119 -24.02 13.51 -11.77
CA ALA A 119 -22.69 13.72 -12.33
C ALA A 119 -22.30 12.67 -13.42
N GLY A 120 -23.14 11.66 -13.67
CA GLY A 120 -22.86 10.61 -14.65
C GLY A 120 -21.66 9.74 -14.28
N ILE A 121 -21.39 9.55 -12.99
CA ILE A 121 -20.30 8.72 -12.47
C ILE A 121 -20.82 7.59 -11.59
N LYS A 122 -20.04 6.50 -11.49
CA LYS A 122 -20.39 5.38 -10.61
C LYS A 122 -20.32 5.82 -9.15
N CYS A 123 -21.23 5.30 -8.32
CA CYS A 123 -21.06 5.37 -6.87
C CYS A 123 -19.84 4.53 -6.46
N GLN A 124 -18.82 5.17 -5.88
CA GLN A 124 -17.63 4.50 -5.33
C GLN A 124 -17.82 4.25 -3.84
N VAL A 125 -17.57 3.02 -3.38
CA VAL A 125 -17.56 2.66 -1.96
C VAL A 125 -16.27 1.93 -1.63
N ASP A 126 -15.37 2.61 -0.91
CA ASP A 126 -14.08 2.06 -0.49
C ASP A 126 -14.16 1.35 0.86
N ARG A 127 -14.95 1.92 1.77
CA ARG A 127 -15.27 1.36 3.08
C ARG A 127 -16.72 1.69 3.40
N ILE A 128 -17.25 1.13 4.48
CA ILE A 128 -18.65 1.36 4.87
C ILE A 128 -18.93 2.86 4.90
N SER A 129 -19.91 3.26 4.09
CA SER A 129 -20.40 4.63 3.97
C SER A 129 -19.38 5.68 3.51
N PHE A 130 -18.36 5.28 2.74
CA PHE A 130 -17.37 6.21 2.17
C PHE A 130 -16.77 5.66 0.87
N PRO A 131 -16.60 6.46 -0.20
CA PRO A 131 -17.13 7.81 -0.38
C PRO A 131 -18.67 7.90 -0.44
N CYS A 132 -19.34 6.86 -0.91
CA CYS A 132 -20.81 6.84 -0.99
C CYS A 132 -21.45 6.06 0.17
N GLY A 133 -22.57 6.58 0.70
CA GLY A 133 -23.37 5.95 1.76
C GLY A 133 -24.39 4.90 1.30
N CYS A 134 -24.57 4.72 -0.01
CA CYS A 134 -25.53 3.79 -0.58
C CYS A 134 -25.08 2.33 -0.45
N THR A 135 -26.03 1.44 -0.20
CA THR A 135 -25.75 0.00 -0.14
C THR A 135 -25.70 -0.59 -1.54
N ARG A 136 -25.14 -1.79 -1.66
CA ARG A 136 -25.08 -2.52 -2.93
C ARG A 136 -26.46 -2.73 -3.53
N ASP A 137 -27.41 -3.16 -2.71
CA ASP A 137 -28.74 -3.56 -3.17
C ASP A 137 -29.71 -2.37 -3.29
N GLY A 138 -29.40 -1.23 -2.64
CA GLY A 138 -30.24 -0.02 -2.70
C GLY A 138 -29.77 1.04 -3.70
N CYS A 139 -28.58 0.91 -4.30
CA CYS A 139 -28.08 1.94 -5.20
C CYS A 139 -28.75 1.84 -6.59
N ALA A 140 -29.68 2.75 -6.89
CA ALA A 140 -30.27 2.87 -8.22
C ALA A 140 -29.56 3.91 -9.11
N ASN A 141 -28.29 4.25 -8.85
CA ASN A 141 -27.50 5.07 -9.77
C ASN A 141 -27.38 4.35 -11.12
N ILE A 142 -27.87 4.99 -12.19
CA ILE A 142 -27.90 4.44 -13.55
C ILE A 142 -26.50 4.17 -14.11
N THR A 143 -25.49 4.90 -13.65
CA THR A 143 -24.09 4.69 -14.06
C THR A 143 -23.49 3.46 -13.37
N GLY A 144 -24.10 3.04 -12.27
CA GLY A 144 -23.75 1.87 -11.49
C GLY A 144 -23.02 2.20 -10.20
N ARG A 145 -22.56 1.12 -9.54
CA ARG A 145 -21.87 1.16 -8.25
C ARG A 145 -20.66 0.23 -8.28
N ILE A 146 -19.57 0.64 -7.65
CA ILE A 146 -18.36 -0.15 -7.52
C ILE A 146 -17.88 -0.12 -6.07
N GLU A 147 -17.40 -1.27 -5.62
CA GLU A 147 -16.81 -1.43 -4.30
C GLU A 147 -15.32 -1.68 -4.43
N PHE A 148 -14.55 -1.16 -3.48
CA PHE A 148 -13.14 -1.48 -3.37
C PHE A 148 -12.97 -2.97 -3.14
N ASN A 149 -12.13 -3.59 -3.98
CA ASN A 149 -11.81 -5.00 -3.88
C ASN A 149 -10.32 -5.15 -3.53
N PRO A 150 -9.97 -5.51 -2.29
CA PRO A 150 -8.57 -5.67 -1.88
C PRO A 150 -7.86 -6.81 -2.60
N LEU A 151 -8.59 -7.81 -3.14
CA LEU A 151 -7.98 -8.86 -3.96
C LEU A 151 -7.45 -8.30 -5.28
N ARG A 152 -8.18 -7.40 -5.94
CA ARG A 152 -7.71 -6.76 -7.19
C ARG A 152 -6.38 -6.03 -7.00
N VAL A 153 -6.20 -5.39 -5.84
CA VAL A 153 -4.92 -4.74 -5.50
C VAL A 153 -3.85 -5.79 -5.24
N ARG A 154 -4.17 -6.86 -4.50
CA ARG A 154 -3.22 -7.94 -4.21
C ARG A 154 -2.79 -8.70 -5.45
N THR A 155 -3.65 -8.88 -6.44
CA THR A 155 -3.36 -9.66 -7.65
C THR A 155 -3.00 -8.80 -8.85
N HIS A 156 -2.67 -7.52 -8.66
CA HIS A 156 -2.43 -6.58 -9.76
C HIS A 156 -1.25 -6.95 -10.68
N PHE A 157 -0.38 -7.87 -10.27
CA PHE A 157 0.79 -8.33 -11.02
C PHE A 157 0.53 -9.62 -11.81
N ILE A 158 -0.64 -10.24 -11.65
CA ILE A 158 -1.05 -11.46 -12.35
C ILE A 158 -1.98 -11.03 -13.50
N HIS A 159 -1.54 -11.17 -14.75
CA HIS A 159 -2.31 -10.79 -15.95
C HIS A 159 -2.41 -11.98 -16.91
#